data_AF-A0A920HQ84-F1
#
_entry.id   AF-A0A920HQ84-F1
#
_cell.length_a   1.000
_cell.length_b   1.000
_cell.length_c   1.000
_cell.angle_alpha   90.00
_cell.angle_beta   90.00
_cell.angle_gamma   90.00
#
_symmetry.space_group_name_H-M   'P 1'
#
loop_
_entity.id
_entity.type
_entity.pdbx_description
1 polymer ?
#
loop_
_entity_poly.entity_id
_entity_poly.type
_entity_poly.pdbx_seq_one_letter_code
_entity_poly.pdbx_strand_id
1 'polypeptide(L)'
;MSKPKVIIVSGYFNPIHKGHLEYFNNAKSQADKLFVIVNNDNQRKLKGSKDFQDENERMFIVSNIKAVDKVFFQLILIELYVRH
;
A
#
# COMPACT_ATOMS: atom_id res chain seq x y z
N MET A 1 24.60 -15.86 8.59
CA MET A 1 23.74 -15.26 7.53
C MET A 1 22.90 -14.17 8.16
N SER A 2 22.71 -13.03 7.48
CA SER A 2 21.83 -11.95 7.97
C SER A 2 20.37 -12.39 7.92
N LYS A 3 19.55 -11.90 8.87
CA LYS A 3 18.10 -12.14 8.85
C LYS A 3 17.48 -11.46 7.60
N PRO A 4 16.52 -12.10 6.92
CA PRO A 4 15.84 -11.47 5.79
C PRO A 4 15.08 -10.23 6.24
N LYS A 5 15.24 -9.13 5.50
CA LYS A 5 14.64 -7.83 5.76
C LYS A 5 13.35 -7.69 4.95
N VAL A 6 12.25 -7.48 5.65
CA VAL A 6 10.94 -7.18 5.05
C VAL A 6 10.61 -5.72 5.30
N ILE A 7 10.19 -5.01 4.27
CA ILE A 7 9.60 -3.67 4.39
C ILE A 7 8.12 -3.76 4.10
N ILE A 8 7.34 -3.06 4.91
CA ILE A 8 5.89 -2.93 4.75
C ILE A 8 5.58 -1.47 4.47
N VAL A 9 4.77 -1.23 3.44
CA VAL A 9 4.24 0.11 3.11
C VAL A 9 2.72 0.04 3.07
N SER A 10 2.06 1.13 3.46
CA SER A 10 0.60 1.21 3.42
C SER A 10 0.15 2.53 2.79
N GLY A 11 -1.01 2.51 2.12
CA GLY A 11 -1.54 3.71 1.50
C GLY A 11 -2.85 3.47 0.75
N TYR A 12 -3.51 4.57 0.39
CA TYR A 12 -4.66 4.52 -0.49
C TYR A 12 -4.26 4.28 -1.94
N PHE A 13 -3.13 4.85 -2.40
CA PHE A 13 -2.71 4.71 -3.80
C PHE A 13 -3.84 5.05 -4.79
N ASN A 14 -4.59 6.13 -4.53
CA ASN A 14 -5.79 6.50 -5.28
C ASN A 14 -5.65 7.92 -5.87
N PRO A 15 -5.41 8.08 -7.19
CA PRO A 15 -5.06 7.04 -8.16
C PRO A 15 -3.63 6.52 -8.04
N ILE A 16 -3.39 5.33 -8.58
CA ILE A 16 -2.03 4.82 -8.80
C ILE A 16 -1.39 5.63 -9.92
N HIS A 17 -0.17 6.10 -9.69
CA HIS A 17 0.59 6.92 -10.63
C HIS A 17 2.09 6.67 -10.47
N LYS A 18 2.91 7.28 -11.34
CA LYS A 18 4.38 7.11 -11.37
C LYS A 18 5.05 7.21 -10.00
N GLY A 19 4.69 8.20 -9.18
CA GLY A 19 5.25 8.36 -7.83
C GLY A 19 5.09 7.14 -6.92
N HIS A 20 4.01 6.37 -7.04
CA HIS A 20 3.82 5.13 -6.29
C HIS A 20 4.77 4.02 -6.77
N LEU A 21 5.06 3.95 -8.07
CA LEU A 21 6.04 3.00 -8.62
C LEU A 21 7.45 3.31 -8.12
N GLU A 22 7.84 4.59 -8.15
CA GLU A 22 9.13 5.04 -7.61
C GLU A 22 9.23 4.72 -6.11
N TYR A 23 8.17 4.97 -5.36
CA TYR A 23 8.09 4.64 -3.94
C TYR A 23 8.27 3.14 -3.67
N PHE A 24 7.56 2.27 -4.40
CA PHE A 24 7.69 0.82 -4.24
C PHE A 24 9.07 0.31 -4.65
N ASN A 25 9.64 0.82 -5.74
CA ASN A 25 10.99 0.45 -6.16
C ASN A 25 12.05 0.86 -5.13
N ASN A 26 11.92 2.06 -4.54
CA ASN A 26 12.81 2.54 -3.49
C ASN A 26 12.67 1.75 -2.19
N ALA A 27 11.46 1.31 -1.85
CA ALA A 27 11.24 0.43 -0.70
C ALA A 27 11.84 -0.97 -0.95
N LYS A 28 11.63 -1.54 -2.14
CA LYS A 28 12.18 -2.85 -2.52
C LYS A 28 13.70 -2.86 -2.60
N SER A 29 14.36 -1.78 -3.03
CA SER A 29 15.84 -1.72 -3.08
C SER A 29 16.49 -1.84 -1.69
N GLN A 30 15.73 -1.62 -0.63
CA GLN A 30 16.18 -1.68 0.76
C GLN A 30 15.70 -2.94 1.50
N ALA A 31 15.05 -3.90 0.82
CA ALA A 31 14.44 -5.07 1.44
C ALA A 31 14.57 -6.34 0.58
N ASP A 32 14.64 -7.50 1.24
CA ASP A 32 14.51 -8.80 0.57
C ASP A 32 13.07 -9.02 0.10
N LYS A 33 12.08 -8.51 0.85
CA LYS A 33 10.65 -8.59 0.52
C LYS A 33 9.93 -7.26 0.76
N LEU A 34 9.08 -6.87 -0.18
CA LEU A 34 8.18 -5.72 -0.06
C LEU A 34 6.74 -6.20 0.06
N PHE A 35 6.09 -5.88 1.18
CA PHE A 35 4.66 -6.09 1.38
C PHE A 35 3.94 -4.75 1.31
N VAL A 36 2.87 -4.69 0.52
CA VAL A 36 2.05 -3.49 0.35
C VAL A 36 0.68 -3.72 0.94
N ILE A 37 0.22 -2.78 1.77
CA ILE A 37 -1.13 -2.76 2.31
C ILE A 37 -1.92 -1.68 1.57
N VAL A 38 -3.02 -2.08 0.93
CA VAL A 38 -3.92 -1.16 0.24
C VAL A 38 -5.09 -0.83 1.15
N ASN A 39 -5.30 0.46 1.41
CA ASN A 39 -6.37 0.94 2.29
C ASN A 39 -7.74 0.91 1.60
N ASN A 40 -8.79 0.61 2.36
CA ASN A 40 -10.17 0.54 1.86
C ASN A 40 -10.78 1.93 1.60
N ASP A 41 -11.79 1.98 0.74
CA ASP A 41 -12.46 3.21 0.34
C ASP A 41 -13.38 3.78 1.41
N ASN A 42 -13.82 2.97 2.37
CA ASN A 42 -14.59 3.49 3.51
C ASN A 42 -13.75 4.47 4.35
N GLN A 43 -12.48 4.15 4.60
CA GLN A 43 -11.56 5.06 5.30
C GLN A 43 -11.23 6.29 4.45
N ARG A 44 -11.12 6.14 3.13
CA ARG A 44 -10.92 7.26 2.18
C ARG A 44 -12.06 8.27 2.30
N LYS A 45 -13.31 7.78 2.33
CA LYS A 45 -14.52 8.58 2.48
C LYS A 45 -14.54 9.34 3.81
N LEU A 46 -14.15 8.70 4.91
CA LEU A 46 -14.06 9.35 6.23
C LEU A 46 -13.07 10.53 6.24
N LYS A 47 -12.06 10.51 5.38
CA LYS A 47 -11.08 11.60 5.22
C LYS A 47 -11.49 12.67 4.22
N GLY A 48 -12.67 12.58 3.60
CA GLY A 48 -13.15 13.53 2.61
C GLY A 48 -12.34 13.56 1.30
N SER A 49 -11.53 12.53 1.04
CA SER A 49 -10.77 12.44 -0.20
C SER A 49 -11.70 12.13 -1.39
N LYS A 50 -11.31 12.52 -2.61
CA LYS A 50 -12.09 12.28 -3.83
C LYS A 50 -12.02 10.82 -4.25
N ASP A 51 -13.12 10.29 -4.78
CA ASP A 51 -13.13 8.93 -5.33
C ASP A 51 -12.58 8.95 -6.75
N PHE A 52 -11.78 7.95 -7.10
CA PHE A 52 -11.22 7.86 -8.45
C PHE A 52 -10.98 6.40 -8.88
N GLN A 53 -10.20 5.63 -8.13
CA GLN A 53 -9.98 4.20 -8.36
C GLN A 53 -10.49 3.35 -7.19
N ASP A 54 -11.33 2.36 -7.53
CA ASP A 54 -11.90 1.38 -6.61
C ASP A 54 -10.80 0.56 -5.91
N GLU A 55 -11.03 0.19 -4.66
CA GLU A 55 -10.08 -0.58 -3.86
C GLU A 55 -9.67 -1.92 -4.50
N ASN A 56 -10.56 -2.62 -5.20
CA ASN A 56 -10.21 -3.87 -5.90
C ASN A 56 -9.36 -3.59 -7.14
N GLU A 57 -9.64 -2.51 -7.86
CA GLU A 57 -8.80 -2.06 -8.97
C GLU A 57 -7.38 -1.74 -8.47
N ARG A 58 -7.27 -1.02 -7.35
CA ARG A 58 -5.98 -0.69 -6.73
C ARG A 58 -5.24 -1.95 -6.27
N MET A 59 -5.93 -2.89 -5.62
CA MET A 59 -5.36 -4.19 -5.24
C MET A 59 -4.83 -4.96 -6.45
N PHE A 60 -5.61 -5.01 -7.53
CA PHE A 60 -5.24 -5.68 -8.77
C PHE A 60 -3.98 -5.07 -9.39
N ILE A 61 -3.95 -3.75 -9.55
CA ILE A 61 -2.78 -3.05 -10.11
C ILE A 61 -1.56 -3.27 -9.23
N VAL A 62 -1.65 -3.04 -7.91
CA VAL A 62 -0.51 -3.17 -6.99
C VAL A 62 0.06 -4.59 -6.98
N SER A 63 -0.80 -5.62 -7.04
CA SER A 63 -0.35 -7.02 -7.07
C SER A 63 0.38 -7.43 -8.34
N ASN A 64 0.25 -6.64 -9.42
CA ASN A 64 0.96 -6.84 -10.68
C ASN A 64 2.22 -5.95 -10.82
N ILE A 65 2.56 -5.15 -9.80
CA ILE A 65 3.80 -4.37 -9.81
C ILE A 65 4.98 -5.28 -9.45
N LYS A 66 5.96 -5.38 -10.36
CA LYS A 66 7.14 -6.25 -10.22
C LYS A 66 7.89 -6.13 -8.88
N ALA A 67 7.94 -4.95 -8.29
CA ALA A 67 8.66 -4.71 -7.03
C ALA A 67 7.93 -5.28 -5.79
N VAL A 68 6.64 -5.58 -5.90
CA VAL A 68 5.77 -5.98 -4.79
C VAL A 68 5.75 -7.50 -4.67
N ASP A 69 6.10 -8.02 -3.49
CA ASP A 69 6.09 -9.47 -3.24
C ASP A 69 4.75 -9.98 -2.72
N LYS A 70 4.04 -9.18 -1.92
CA LYS A 70 2.69 -9.51 -1.42
C LYS A 70 1.87 -8.24 -1.27
N VAL A 71 0.57 -8.37 -1.52
CA VAL A 71 -0.41 -7.32 -1.28
C VAL A 71 -1.42 -7.79 -0.24
N PHE A 72 -1.76 -6.91 0.69
CA PHE A 72 -2.77 -7.13 1.70
C PHE A 72 -3.83 -6.05 1.61
N PHE A 73 -5.07 -6.43 1.83
CA PHE A 73 -6.18 -5.49 1.93
C PHE A 73 -6.40 -5.08 3.39
N GLN A 74 -6.46 -3.78 3.67
CA GLN A 74 -6.70 -3.30 5.03
C GLN A 74 -8.20 -3.37 5.38
N LEU A 75 -8.58 -4.38 6.16
CA LEU A 75 -9.94 -4.54 6.67
C LEU A 75 -10.22 -3.72 7.94
N ILE A 76 -9.20 -3.47 8.78
CA ILE A 76 -9.37 -2.89 10.12
C ILE A 76 -8.84 -1.45 10.17
N LEU A 77 -9.53 -0.54 10.86
CA LEU A 77 -9.06 0.81 11.17
C LEU A 77 -7.89 0.75 12.16
N ILE A 78 -6.64 0.78 11.68
CA ILE A 78 -5.46 0.95 12.55
C ILE A 78 -5.20 2.43 12.89
N GLU A 79 -5.83 3.36 12.17
CA GLU A 79 -5.58 4.81 12.37
C GLU A 79 -6.10 5.39 13.69
N LEU A 80 -6.99 4.70 14.41
CA LEU A 80 -7.49 5.21 15.70
C LEU A 80 -6.50 5.03 16.86
N TYR A 81 -5.46 4.20 16.73
CA TYR A 81 -4.55 3.89 17.84
C TYR A 81 -3.21 4.64 17.80
N VAL A 82 -2.93 5.43 16.76
CA VAL A 82 -1.65 6.15 16.59
C VAL A 82 -1.81 7.68 16.75
N ARG A 83 -3.01 8.14 17.15
CA ARG A 83 -3.29 9.56 17.41
C ARG A 83 -3.41 9.93 18.90
N HIS A 84 -2.89 9.09 19.79
CA HIS A 84 -2.70 9.40 21.21
C HIS A 84 -1.27 9.09 21.63
#